data_AF-A0A2D6PY85-F1
#
_entry.id   AF-A0A2D6PY85-F1
#
_cell.length_a   1.000
_cell.length_b   1.000
_cell.length_c   1.000
_cell.angle_alpha   90.00
_cell.angle_beta   90.00
_cell.angle_gamma   90.00
#
_symmetry.space_group_name_H-M   'P 1'
#
loop_
_entity.id
_entity.type
_entity.pdbx_description
1 polymer ?
#
loop_
_entity_poly.entity_id
_entity_poly.type
_entity_poly.pdbx_seq_one_letter_code
_entity_poly.pdbx_strand_id
1 'polypeptide(L)'
;MSRNDETCWTVVRGAMNGDTRARGVFAETYLDVVRAYLGARWRDNQLRQRLDDAVQDVFMDCFRSDGALGRVDPARQVAFRTFLYGVVRNVALRYEERGGRGRERQAPSTFEVAGVPADDPALSRAFDKAWARSVLARAAARQEEAAMEEGAEALKRVELLQLRFGEGLPIRDIAVKWDDDPARLHHEYAKAREEFKKALREVVAFHNPDAPRAVEKEVEAILGFLRD
;
A
#
# COMPACT_ATOMS: atom_id res chain seq x y z
N MET A 1 25.70 2.59 8.04
CA MET A 1 25.03 1.27 7.88
C MET A 1 24.05 1.43 6.75
N SER A 2 24.22 0.66 5.66
CA SER A 2 23.44 0.87 4.43
C SER A 2 21.97 0.54 4.67
N ARG A 3 21.05 1.43 4.25
CA ARG A 3 19.58 1.25 4.27
C ARG A 3 19.08 0.05 3.44
N ASN A 4 19.98 -0.68 2.77
CA ASN A 4 19.66 -1.67 1.74
C ASN A 4 19.29 -3.08 2.25
N ASP A 5 19.41 -3.37 3.55
CA ASP A 5 19.06 -4.69 4.11
C ASP A 5 17.74 -4.70 4.90
N GLU A 6 17.08 -3.55 5.04
CA GLU A 6 15.75 -3.47 5.67
C GLU A 6 14.71 -3.98 4.68
N THR A 7 14.18 -5.17 4.93
CA THR A 7 13.01 -5.72 4.24
C THR A 7 11.75 -5.51 5.08
N CYS A 8 10.57 -5.61 4.46
CA CYS A 8 9.29 -5.57 5.16
C CYS A 8 9.26 -6.54 6.37
N TRP A 9 9.81 -7.74 6.20
CA TRP A 9 9.87 -8.74 7.26
C TRP A 9 10.83 -8.37 8.40
N THR A 10 11.91 -7.66 8.12
CA THR A 10 12.79 -7.13 9.19
C THR A 10 12.11 -6.01 9.98
N VAL A 11 11.38 -5.11 9.32
CA VAL A 11 10.59 -4.06 9.97
C VAL A 11 9.51 -4.68 10.85
N VAL A 12 8.79 -5.68 10.30
CA VAL A 12 7.81 -6.48 11.03
C VAL A 12 8.42 -7.12 12.29
N ARG A 13 9.57 -7.78 12.15
CA ARG A 13 10.25 -8.46 13.27
C ARG A 13 10.73 -7.46 14.33
N GLY A 14 11.30 -6.33 13.90
CA GLY A 14 11.67 -5.25 14.81
C GLY A 14 10.45 -4.73 15.59
N ALA A 15 9.33 -4.50 14.89
CA ALA A 15 8.11 -4.02 15.50
C ALA A 15 7.51 -5.00 16.53
N MET A 16 7.58 -6.31 16.28
CA MET A 16 7.22 -7.35 17.24
C MET A 16 8.10 -7.31 18.49
N ASN A 17 9.40 -7.06 18.32
CA ASN A 17 10.37 -6.98 19.42
C ASN A 17 10.32 -5.64 20.20
N GLY A 18 9.35 -4.77 19.91
CA GLY A 18 9.18 -3.50 20.62
C GLY A 18 9.94 -2.32 20.02
N ASP A 19 10.59 -2.47 18.86
CA ASP A 19 11.25 -1.36 18.18
C ASP A 19 10.21 -0.31 17.74
N THR A 20 10.28 0.86 18.38
CA THR A 20 9.35 1.97 18.15
C THR A 20 9.52 2.57 16.75
N ARG A 21 10.75 2.61 16.22
CA ARG A 21 11.01 3.10 14.87
C ARG A 21 10.42 2.14 13.83
N ALA A 22 10.62 0.84 14.02
CA ALA A 22 10.05 -0.16 13.11
C ALA A 22 8.52 -0.13 13.11
N ARG A 23 7.88 0.09 14.28
CA ARG A 23 6.43 0.31 14.37
C ARG A 23 5.97 1.55 13.64
N GLY A 24 6.71 2.67 13.77
CA GLY A 24 6.44 3.91 13.04
C GLY A 24 6.47 3.70 11.53
N VAL A 25 7.55 3.12 11.02
CA VAL A 25 7.69 2.80 9.58
C VAL A 25 6.56 1.89 9.11
N PHE A 26 6.21 0.84 9.86
CA PHE A 26 5.11 -0.05 9.50
C PHE A 26 3.76 0.68 9.44
N ALA A 27 3.46 1.50 10.44
CA ALA A 27 2.22 2.28 10.48
C ALA A 27 2.15 3.27 9.32
N GLU A 28 3.18 4.07 9.09
CA GLU A 28 3.27 5.01 7.97
C GLU A 28 3.10 4.31 6.61
N THR A 29 3.62 3.09 6.47
CA THR A 29 3.54 2.33 5.22
C THR A 29 2.13 1.82 4.92
N TYR A 30 1.40 1.36 5.94
CA TYR A 30 0.19 0.56 5.75
C TYR A 30 -1.09 1.19 6.26
N LEU A 31 -1.03 2.31 7.00
CA LEU A 31 -2.19 2.97 7.60
C LEU A 31 -3.29 3.25 6.58
N ASP A 32 -2.95 3.88 5.46
CA ASP A 32 -3.92 4.26 4.44
C ASP A 32 -4.53 3.05 3.73
N VAL A 33 -3.76 1.98 3.56
CA VAL A 33 -4.23 0.71 2.97
C VAL A 33 -5.27 0.07 3.89
N VAL A 34 -4.98 -0.02 5.18
CA VAL A 34 -5.88 -0.57 6.20
C VAL A 34 -7.16 0.27 6.30
N ARG A 35 -7.02 1.60 6.38
CA ARG A 35 -8.16 2.53 6.43
C ARG A 35 -9.04 2.43 5.18
N ALA A 36 -8.45 2.32 4.00
CA ALA A 36 -9.21 2.21 2.75
C ALA A 36 -10.10 0.97 2.72
N TYR A 37 -9.58 -0.19 3.13
CA TYR A 37 -10.38 -1.42 3.18
C TYR A 37 -11.49 -1.35 4.23
N LEU A 38 -11.16 -1.00 5.48
CA LEU A 38 -12.15 -0.93 6.56
C LEU A 38 -13.21 0.14 6.28
N GLY A 39 -12.80 1.30 5.74
CA GLY A 39 -13.69 2.37 5.34
C GLY A 39 -14.61 1.98 4.18
N ALA A 40 -14.13 1.18 3.21
CA ALA A 40 -14.98 0.63 2.16
C ALA A 40 -15.98 -0.39 2.72
N ARG A 41 -15.53 -1.29 3.61
CA ARG A 41 -16.35 -2.34 4.21
C ARG A 41 -17.46 -1.80 5.11
N TRP A 42 -17.21 -0.70 5.80
CA TRP A 42 -18.17 -0.11 6.76
C TRP A 42 -18.79 1.20 6.29
N ARG A 43 -18.71 1.53 4.98
CA ARG A 43 -19.16 2.81 4.42
C ARG A 43 -20.53 3.26 4.93
N ASP A 44 -21.47 2.31 5.01
CA ASP A 44 -22.88 2.51 5.33
C ASP A 44 -23.28 1.84 6.67
N ASN A 45 -22.32 1.60 7.57
CA ASN A 45 -22.55 0.95 8.86
C ASN A 45 -22.05 1.84 10.02
N GLN A 46 -22.71 1.74 11.18
CA GLN A 46 -22.30 2.35 12.46
C GLN A 46 -20.86 2.00 12.85
N LEU A 47 -20.34 0.84 12.41
CA LEU A 47 -18.94 0.45 12.62
C LEU A 47 -17.94 1.45 12.03
N ARG A 48 -18.34 2.32 11.09
CA ARG A 48 -17.51 3.41 10.59
C ARG A 48 -17.01 4.35 11.68
N GLN A 49 -17.79 4.55 12.74
CA GLN A 49 -17.37 5.37 13.89
C GLN A 49 -16.23 4.73 14.69
N ARG A 50 -16.00 3.42 14.49
CA ARG A 50 -14.95 2.63 15.13
C ARG A 50 -13.79 2.34 14.18
N LEU A 51 -13.68 3.08 13.08
CA LEU A 51 -12.64 2.86 12.08
C LEU A 51 -11.24 2.95 12.71
N ASP A 52 -10.98 3.98 13.51
CA ASP A 52 -9.66 4.22 14.09
C ASP A 52 -9.31 3.16 15.15
N ASP A 53 -10.29 2.73 15.96
CA ASP A 53 -10.12 1.60 16.89
C ASP A 53 -9.75 0.32 16.15
N ALA A 54 -10.45 0.03 15.05
CA ALA A 54 -10.22 -1.19 14.27
C ALA A 54 -8.85 -1.16 13.56
N VAL A 55 -8.45 0.01 13.06
CA VAL A 55 -7.11 0.22 12.51
C VAL A 55 -6.06 -0.05 13.57
N GLN A 56 -6.23 0.50 14.78
CA GLN A 56 -5.33 0.22 15.91
C GLN A 56 -5.29 -1.27 16.22
N ASP A 57 -6.44 -1.96 16.25
CA ASP A 57 -6.51 -3.40 16.48
C ASP A 57 -5.81 -4.22 15.39
N VAL A 58 -5.84 -3.79 14.13
CA VAL A 58 -5.04 -4.41 13.05
C VAL A 58 -3.56 -4.33 13.36
N PHE A 59 -3.06 -3.14 13.68
CA PHE A 59 -1.63 -2.96 13.99
C PHE A 59 -1.22 -3.71 15.27
N MET A 60 -2.07 -3.70 16.30
CA MET A 60 -1.83 -4.47 17.52
C MET A 60 -1.79 -5.98 17.23
N ASP A 61 -2.68 -6.50 16.39
CA ASP A 61 -2.68 -7.91 16.00
C ASP A 61 -1.49 -8.29 15.11
N CYS A 62 -0.98 -7.35 14.32
CA CYS A 62 0.31 -7.51 13.66
C CYS A 62 1.43 -7.65 14.70
N PHE A 63 1.56 -6.75 15.68
CA PHE A 63 2.75 -6.71 16.54
C PHE A 63 2.75 -7.67 17.74
N ARG A 64 1.61 -8.26 18.11
CA ARG A 64 1.54 -9.21 19.24
C ARG A 64 2.34 -10.48 18.95
N SER A 65 3.05 -10.97 19.96
CA SER A 65 3.86 -12.20 19.90
C SER A 65 3.05 -13.44 19.49
N ASP A 66 1.80 -13.55 19.98
CA ASP A 66 0.84 -14.61 19.58
C ASP A 66 -0.18 -14.13 18.52
N GLY A 67 0.07 -12.96 17.95
CA GLY A 67 -0.76 -12.30 16.95
C GLY A 67 -0.66 -12.95 15.57
N ALA A 68 -1.15 -12.24 14.56
CA ALA A 68 -1.15 -12.75 13.19
C ALA A 68 0.28 -13.01 12.68
N LEU A 69 1.24 -12.14 13.01
CA LEU A 69 2.64 -12.29 12.59
C LEU A 69 3.37 -13.43 13.30
N GLY A 70 3.08 -13.70 14.58
CA GLY A 70 3.66 -14.84 15.31
C GLY A 70 3.25 -16.21 14.75
N ARG A 71 2.16 -16.26 13.97
CA ARG A 71 1.66 -17.47 13.32
C ARG A 71 2.08 -17.60 11.85
N VAL A 72 2.76 -16.60 11.29
CA VAL A 72 3.30 -16.70 9.93
C VAL A 72 4.45 -17.68 9.97
N ASP A 73 4.26 -18.83 9.34
CA ASP A 73 5.32 -19.79 9.11
C ASP A 73 6.39 -19.17 8.19
N PRO A 74 7.63 -18.97 8.65
CA PRO A 74 8.71 -18.43 7.84
C PRO A 74 9.02 -19.28 6.60
N ALA A 75 8.66 -20.58 6.62
CA ALA A 75 8.82 -21.49 5.48
C ALA A 75 7.70 -21.36 4.45
N ARG A 76 6.54 -20.77 4.82
CA ARG A 76 5.47 -20.43 3.88
C ARG A 76 5.72 -19.04 3.30
N GLN A 77 6.15 -19.00 2.04
CA GLN A 77 6.29 -17.78 1.24
C GLN A 77 4.92 -17.18 0.85
N VAL A 78 4.12 -16.76 1.83
CA VAL A 78 2.93 -15.96 1.55
C VAL A 78 3.39 -14.52 1.34
N ALA A 79 3.04 -13.93 0.19
CA ALA A 79 3.34 -12.53 -0.09
C ALA A 79 2.74 -11.62 1.00
N PHE A 80 3.51 -10.63 1.45
CA PHE A 80 3.12 -9.78 2.59
C PHE A 80 1.76 -9.09 2.37
N ARG A 81 1.45 -8.68 1.13
CA ARG A 81 0.15 -8.10 0.75
C ARG A 81 -1.03 -9.00 1.15
N THR A 82 -0.95 -10.29 0.80
CA THR A 82 -1.98 -11.30 1.11
C THR A 82 -2.10 -11.52 2.61
N PHE A 83 -0.97 -11.56 3.30
CA PHE A 83 -0.95 -11.63 4.76
C PHE A 83 -1.71 -10.45 5.38
N LEU A 84 -1.34 -9.21 5.03
CA LEU A 84 -1.94 -8.01 5.59
C LEU A 84 -3.45 -7.96 5.31
N TYR A 85 -3.88 -8.27 4.07
CA TYR A 85 -5.28 -8.38 3.72
C TYR A 85 -6.04 -9.34 4.65
N GLY A 86 -5.48 -10.53 4.90
CA GLY A 86 -6.04 -11.51 5.82
C GLY A 86 -6.20 -10.98 7.25
N VAL A 87 -5.21 -10.25 7.76
CA VAL A 87 -5.29 -9.62 9.10
C VAL A 87 -6.41 -8.59 9.15
N VAL A 88 -6.45 -7.66 8.20
CA VAL A 88 -7.46 -6.59 8.17
C VAL A 88 -8.87 -7.18 8.08
N ARG A 89 -9.06 -8.17 7.21
CA ARG A 89 -10.32 -8.91 7.07
C ARG A 89 -10.74 -9.57 8.38
N ASN A 90 -9.83 -10.26 9.05
CA ASN A 90 -10.13 -10.94 10.32
C ASN A 90 -10.48 -9.95 11.43
N VAL A 91 -9.79 -8.81 11.51
CA VAL A 91 -10.16 -7.75 12.46
C VAL A 91 -11.55 -7.22 12.16
N ALA A 92 -11.87 -6.96 10.89
CA ALA A 92 -13.18 -6.47 10.51
C ALA A 92 -14.31 -7.43 10.92
N LEU A 93 -14.14 -8.72 10.67
CA LEU A 93 -15.09 -9.77 11.05
C LEU A 93 -15.33 -9.80 12.57
N ARG A 94 -14.28 -9.68 13.39
CA ARG A 94 -14.45 -9.64 14.85
C ARG A 94 -15.26 -8.43 15.33
N TYR A 95 -15.12 -7.28 14.68
CA TYR A 95 -15.92 -6.09 15.00
C TYR A 95 -17.40 -6.30 14.64
N GLU A 96 -17.66 -6.91 13.49
CA GLU A 96 -19.00 -7.24 13.02
C GLU A 96 -19.70 -8.25 13.95
N GLU A 97 -19.00 -9.32 14.34
CA GLU A 97 -19.51 -10.33 15.29
C GLU A 97 -19.86 -9.71 16.65
N ARG A 98 -19.01 -8.82 17.17
CA ARG A 98 -19.27 -8.11 18.44
C ARG A 98 -20.48 -7.17 18.32
N GLY A 99 -20.60 -6.47 17.19
CA GLY A 99 -21.73 -5.59 16.91
C GLY A 99 -23.07 -6.34 16.79
N GLY A 100 -23.05 -7.53 16.18
CA GLY A 100 -24.22 -8.41 16.06
C GLY A 100 -24.74 -8.89 17.42
N ARG A 101 -23.85 -9.40 18.28
CA ARG A 101 -24.20 -9.85 19.64
C ARG A 101 -24.72 -8.73 20.55
N GLY A 102 -24.24 -7.50 20.33
CA GLY A 102 -24.75 -6.31 21.03
C GLY A 102 -26.19 -5.97 20.64
N ARG A 103 -26.55 -6.09 19.35
CA ARG A 103 -27.92 -5.87 18.86
C ARG A 103 -28.89 -6.96 19.30
N GLU A 104 -28.44 -8.22 19.34
CA GLU A 104 -29.25 -9.37 19.75
C GLU A 104 -29.74 -9.28 21.21
N ARG A 105 -29.04 -8.52 22.06
CA ARG A 105 -29.46 -8.24 23.44
C ARG A 105 -30.36 -7.01 23.61
N GLN A 106 -30.57 -6.18 22.57
CA GLN A 106 -31.20 -4.86 22.73
C GLN A 106 -32.62 -4.69 22.16
N ALA A 107 -33.15 -5.54 21.28
CA ALA A 107 -34.59 -5.59 20.95
C ALA A 107 -34.94 -6.73 19.96
N PRO A 108 -36.18 -7.28 20.03
CA PRO A 108 -36.76 -8.05 18.93
C PRO A 108 -37.33 -7.08 17.89
N SER A 109 -36.58 -6.82 16.82
CA SER A 109 -37.14 -6.17 15.64
C SER A 109 -36.77 -6.95 14.38
N THR A 110 -37.82 -7.36 13.68
CA THR A 110 -37.86 -7.95 12.34
C THR A 110 -37.04 -7.12 11.34
N PHE A 111 -35.78 -7.47 11.17
CA PHE A 111 -35.03 -7.27 9.94
C PHE A 111 -34.03 -8.42 9.85
N GLU A 112 -34.32 -9.36 8.94
CA GLU A 112 -33.39 -10.43 8.58
C GLU A 112 -32.10 -9.80 8.05
N VAL A 113 -31.03 -9.88 8.83
CA VAL A 113 -29.68 -9.64 8.35
C VAL A 113 -29.24 -10.92 7.64
N ALA A 114 -29.44 -10.93 6.32
CA ALA A 114 -28.88 -11.93 5.44
C ALA A 114 -27.36 -12.09 5.71
N GLY A 115 -26.93 -13.34 5.79
CA GLY A 115 -25.56 -13.73 6.10
C GLY A 115 -24.54 -12.95 5.27
N VAL A 116 -23.53 -12.41 5.97
CA VAL A 116 -22.40 -11.69 5.37
C VAL A 116 -21.78 -12.56 4.28
N PRO A 117 -21.77 -12.14 3.00
CA PRO A 117 -21.23 -12.95 1.92
C PRO A 117 -19.73 -13.18 2.10
N ALA A 118 -19.30 -14.39 1.73
CA ALA A 118 -17.93 -14.73 1.43
C ALA A 118 -17.35 -13.75 0.39
N ASP A 119 -16.11 -13.31 0.61
CA ASP A 119 -15.25 -12.51 -0.27
C ASP A 119 -15.95 -11.62 -1.30
N ASP A 120 -16.34 -10.41 -0.86
CA ASP A 120 -16.81 -9.36 -1.78
C ASP A 120 -15.64 -8.91 -2.69
N PRO A 121 -15.70 -9.18 -4.02
CA PRO A 121 -14.66 -8.77 -4.95
C PRO A 121 -14.46 -7.26 -5.02
N ALA A 122 -15.45 -6.46 -4.61
CA ALA A 122 -15.30 -5.01 -4.51
C ALA A 122 -14.37 -4.61 -3.36
N LEU A 123 -14.40 -5.34 -2.23
CA LEU A 123 -13.54 -5.04 -1.07
C LEU A 123 -12.09 -5.44 -1.31
N SER A 124 -11.84 -6.59 -1.94
CA SER A 124 -10.48 -6.95 -2.36
C SER A 124 -9.91 -5.91 -3.30
N ARG A 125 -10.70 -5.46 -4.30
CA ARG A 125 -10.28 -4.41 -5.22
C ARG A 125 -9.99 -3.07 -4.53
N ALA A 126 -10.79 -2.71 -3.52
CA ALA A 126 -10.54 -1.50 -2.73
C ALA A 126 -9.19 -1.57 -1.98
N PHE A 127 -8.87 -2.73 -1.41
CA PHE A 127 -7.57 -2.98 -0.78
C PHE A 127 -6.44 -2.93 -1.81
N ASP A 128 -6.55 -3.66 -2.93
CA ASP A 128 -5.52 -3.73 -3.96
C ASP A 128 -5.24 -2.36 -4.58
N LYS A 129 -6.27 -1.53 -4.82
CA LYS A 129 -6.11 -0.16 -5.32
C LYS A 129 -5.41 0.74 -4.31
N ALA A 130 -5.74 0.61 -3.03
CA ALA A 130 -5.06 1.37 -1.97
C ALA A 130 -3.60 0.93 -1.80
N TRP A 131 -3.34 -0.38 -1.88
CA TRP A 131 -2.00 -0.95 -1.88
C TRP A 131 -1.15 -0.42 -3.05
N ALA A 132 -1.66 -0.51 -4.27
CA ALA A 132 -0.98 -0.02 -5.46
C ALA A 132 -0.63 1.48 -5.34
N ARG A 133 -1.57 2.30 -4.87
CA ARG A 133 -1.33 3.73 -4.63
C ARG A 133 -0.22 3.98 -3.61
N SER A 134 -0.21 3.26 -2.49
CA SER A 134 0.84 3.39 -1.47
C SER A 134 2.21 3.02 -2.03
N VAL A 135 2.30 1.91 -2.78
CA VAL A 135 3.57 1.48 -3.41
C VAL A 135 4.06 2.50 -4.44
N LEU A 136 3.17 3.06 -5.27
CA LEU A 136 3.53 4.07 -6.26
C LEU A 136 3.99 5.39 -5.61
N ALA A 137 3.31 5.83 -4.54
CA ALA A 137 3.71 7.03 -3.80
C ALA A 137 5.12 6.89 -3.23
N ARG A 138 5.44 5.72 -2.66
CA ARG A 138 6.79 5.42 -2.16
C ARG A 138 7.83 5.33 -3.28
N ALA A 139 7.47 4.77 -4.43
CA ALA A 139 8.35 4.73 -5.60
C ALA A 139 8.67 6.14 -6.10
N ALA A 140 7.68 7.04 -6.12
CA ALA A 140 7.88 8.44 -6.49
C ALA A 140 8.80 9.15 -5.49
N ALA A 141 8.54 9.03 -4.18
CA ALA A 141 9.39 9.61 -3.14
C ALA A 141 10.83 9.09 -3.23
N ARG A 142 11.03 7.80 -3.52
CA ARG A 142 12.36 7.21 -3.67
C ARG A 142 13.08 7.65 -4.93
N GLN A 143 12.36 7.86 -6.04
CA GLN A 143 12.94 8.46 -7.24
C GLN A 143 13.37 9.91 -6.96
N GLU A 144 12.55 10.66 -6.22
CA GLU A 144 12.85 12.03 -5.83
C GLU A 144 14.10 12.11 -4.94
N GLU A 145 14.21 11.26 -3.92
CA GLU A 145 15.41 11.13 -3.08
C GLU A 145 16.67 10.86 -3.93
N ALA A 146 16.60 9.87 -4.84
CA ALA A 146 17.72 9.54 -5.72
C ALA A 146 18.07 10.70 -6.68
N ALA A 147 17.06 11.42 -7.17
CA ALA A 147 17.25 12.58 -8.03
C ALA A 147 17.90 13.76 -7.30
N MET A 148 17.55 13.98 -6.02
CA MET A 148 18.23 14.98 -5.18
C MET A 148 19.72 14.68 -5.02
N GLU A 149 20.10 13.41 -4.92
CA GLU A 149 21.50 12.98 -4.83
C GLU A 149 22.25 13.09 -6.17
N GLU A 150 21.59 12.81 -7.31
CA GLU A 150 22.19 12.88 -8.65
C GLU A 150 22.32 14.32 -9.18
N GLY A 151 21.37 15.21 -8.84
CA GLY A 151 21.42 16.64 -9.12
C GLY A 151 20.28 17.18 -9.98
N ALA A 152 20.43 18.43 -10.45
CA ALA A 152 19.35 19.21 -11.03
C ALA A 152 18.69 18.58 -12.27
N GLU A 153 19.45 17.94 -13.15
CA GLU A 153 18.89 17.26 -14.34
C GLU A 153 18.01 16.06 -13.95
N ALA A 154 18.35 15.35 -12.87
CA ALA A 154 17.53 14.25 -12.37
C ALA A 154 16.24 14.77 -11.71
N LEU A 155 16.31 15.89 -10.97
CA LEU A 155 15.12 16.56 -10.44
C LEU A 155 14.18 17.03 -11.55
N LYS A 156 14.73 17.57 -12.64
CA LYS A 156 13.96 17.94 -13.83
C LYS A 156 13.24 16.73 -14.44
N ARG A 157 13.84 15.53 -14.42
CA ARG A 157 13.17 14.29 -14.85
C ARG A 157 12.01 13.87 -13.94
N VAL A 158 12.09 14.10 -12.63
CA VAL A 158 10.97 13.89 -11.70
C VAL A 158 9.83 14.86 -12.00
N GLU A 159 10.14 16.15 -12.17
CA GLU A 159 9.17 17.18 -12.54
C GLU A 159 8.47 16.85 -13.87
N LEU A 160 9.23 16.34 -14.85
CA LEU A 160 8.69 15.91 -16.14
C LEU A 160 7.61 14.82 -15.99
N LEU A 161 7.81 13.85 -15.10
CA LEU A 161 6.80 12.84 -14.80
C LEU A 161 5.58 13.43 -14.11
N GLN A 162 5.77 14.37 -13.18
CA GLN A 162 4.67 15.03 -12.48
C GLN A 162 3.81 15.86 -13.43
N LEU A 163 4.41 16.66 -14.31
CA LEU A 163 3.68 17.40 -15.35
C LEU A 163 2.93 16.45 -16.29
N ARG A 164 3.56 15.34 -16.67
CA ARG A 164 2.95 14.39 -17.63
C ARG A 164 1.79 13.61 -17.04
N PHE A 165 1.91 13.10 -15.81
CA PHE A 165 0.95 12.18 -15.20
C PHE A 165 0.05 12.83 -14.15
N GLY A 166 0.56 13.82 -13.39
CA GLY A 166 -0.21 14.56 -12.40
C GLY A 166 -1.07 15.66 -13.04
N GLU A 167 -0.48 16.44 -13.96
CA GLU A 167 -1.19 17.53 -14.65
C GLU A 167 -1.76 17.12 -16.03
N GLY A 168 -1.35 15.97 -16.55
CA GLY A 168 -1.82 15.47 -17.84
C GLY A 168 -1.26 16.22 -19.05
N LEU A 169 -0.22 17.03 -18.88
CA LEU A 169 0.34 17.85 -19.95
C LEU A 169 1.04 16.98 -21.02
N PRO A 170 0.73 17.16 -22.31
CA PRO A 170 1.49 16.57 -23.40
C PRO A 170 2.97 17.00 -23.38
N ILE A 171 3.90 16.11 -23.79
CA ILE A 171 5.34 16.41 -23.83
C ILE A 171 5.66 17.67 -24.63
N ARG A 172 4.95 17.90 -25.75
CA ARG A 172 5.13 19.12 -26.55
C ARG A 172 4.81 20.41 -25.76
N ASP A 173 3.78 20.37 -24.91
CA ASP A 173 3.31 21.53 -24.16
C ASP A 173 4.27 21.79 -22.99
N ILE A 174 4.85 20.73 -22.41
CA ILE A 174 5.92 20.82 -21.42
C ILE A 174 7.20 21.40 -22.05
N ALA A 175 7.57 20.97 -23.26
CA ALA A 175 8.73 21.52 -23.98
C ALA A 175 8.60 23.02 -24.24
N VAL A 176 7.40 23.48 -24.66
CA VAL A 176 7.10 24.91 -24.80
C VAL A 176 7.18 25.63 -23.45
N LYS A 177 6.60 25.04 -22.39
CA LYS A 177 6.63 25.62 -21.02
C LYS A 177 8.06 25.80 -20.50
N TRP A 178 8.97 24.90 -20.86
CA TRP A 178 10.37 24.88 -20.40
C TRP A 178 11.35 25.55 -21.37
N ASP A 179 10.89 26.05 -22.51
CA ASP A 179 11.73 26.56 -23.61
C ASP A 179 12.83 25.55 -24.01
N ASP A 180 12.46 24.27 -24.16
CA ASP A 180 13.36 23.15 -24.43
C ASP A 180 13.00 22.43 -25.74
N ASP A 181 13.93 21.65 -26.29
CA ASP A 181 13.71 20.87 -27.50
C ASP A 181 12.78 19.67 -27.23
N PRO A 182 11.65 19.51 -27.95
CA PRO A 182 10.74 18.38 -27.77
C PRO A 182 11.42 17.01 -27.96
N ALA A 183 12.37 16.88 -28.89
CA ALA A 183 13.04 15.61 -29.14
C ALA A 183 13.96 15.22 -27.96
N ARG A 184 14.73 16.18 -27.43
CA ARG A 184 15.47 16.01 -26.17
C ARG A 184 14.53 15.65 -25.01
N LEU A 185 13.39 16.33 -24.87
CA LEU A 185 12.46 16.05 -23.77
C LEU A 185 11.83 14.65 -23.84
N HIS A 186 11.61 14.13 -25.06
CA HIS A 186 11.21 12.74 -25.25
C HIS A 186 12.26 11.74 -24.74
N HIS A 187 13.54 12.02 -24.96
CA HIS A 187 14.63 11.21 -24.44
C HIS A 187 14.66 11.25 -22.90
N GLU A 188 14.62 12.45 -22.31
CA GLU A 188 14.57 12.62 -20.85
C GLU A 188 13.35 11.95 -20.22
N TYR A 189 12.18 12.00 -20.88
CA TYR A 189 10.99 11.30 -20.43
C TYR A 189 11.17 9.77 -20.41
N ALA A 190 11.81 9.21 -21.44
CA ALA A 190 12.09 7.77 -21.47
C ALA A 190 13.02 7.37 -20.32
N LYS A 191 14.07 8.17 -20.07
CA LYS A 191 15.01 7.98 -18.95
C LYS A 191 14.30 8.09 -17.60
N ALA A 192 13.47 9.12 -17.41
CA ALA A 192 12.69 9.33 -16.19
C ALA A 192 11.80 8.13 -15.86
N ARG A 193 11.16 7.52 -16.89
CA ARG A 193 10.33 6.33 -16.69
C ARG A 193 11.13 5.10 -16.27
N GLU A 194 12.34 4.91 -16.81
CA GLU A 194 13.19 3.80 -16.39
C GLU A 194 13.72 3.97 -14.96
N GLU A 195 14.05 5.21 -14.56
CA GLU A 195 14.39 5.55 -13.18
C GLU A 195 13.23 5.29 -12.23
N PHE A 196 12.01 5.72 -12.57
CA PHE A 196 10.81 5.41 -11.78
C PHE A 196 10.55 3.90 -11.68
N LYS A 197 10.66 3.15 -12.78
CA LYS A 197 10.51 1.69 -12.76
C LYS A 197 11.55 1.03 -11.86
N LYS A 198 12.79 1.52 -11.86
CA LYS A 198 13.84 1.04 -10.94
C LYS A 198 13.42 1.29 -9.49
N ALA A 199 13.01 2.50 -9.14
CA ALA A 199 12.52 2.83 -7.80
C ALA A 199 11.31 1.97 -7.39
N LEU A 200 10.37 1.75 -8.31
CA LEU A 200 9.21 0.88 -8.09
C LEU A 200 9.62 -0.56 -7.80
N ARG A 201 10.56 -1.14 -8.56
CA ARG A 201 11.10 -2.49 -8.30
C ARG A 201 11.73 -2.58 -6.92
N GLU A 202 12.48 -1.56 -6.50
CA GLU A 202 13.10 -1.52 -5.16
C GLU A 202 12.04 -1.54 -4.05
N VAL A 203 10.96 -0.75 -4.20
CA VAL A 203 9.84 -0.74 -3.23
C VAL A 203 9.09 -2.08 -3.23
N VAL A 204 8.89 -2.72 -4.38
CA VAL A 204 8.24 -4.03 -4.44
C VAL A 204 9.14 -5.13 -3.87
N ALA A 205 10.44 -5.07 -4.12
CA ALA A 205 11.44 -5.98 -3.58
C ALA A 205 11.53 -5.89 -2.04
N PHE A 206 11.33 -4.70 -1.47
CA PHE A 206 11.19 -4.54 -0.01
C PHE A 206 10.11 -5.46 0.59
N HIS A 207 9.01 -5.71 -0.14
CA HIS A 207 7.94 -6.62 0.30
C HIS A 207 8.18 -8.09 -0.08
N ASN A 208 9.11 -8.37 -1.01
CA ASN A 208 9.37 -9.70 -1.58
C ASN A 208 10.89 -9.97 -1.75
N PRO A 209 11.68 -9.93 -0.66
CA PRO A 209 13.14 -9.84 -0.75
C PRO A 209 13.83 -11.03 -1.44
N ASP A 210 13.23 -12.22 -1.38
CA ASP A 210 13.83 -13.45 -1.91
C ASP A 210 13.15 -13.97 -3.19
N ALA A 211 12.32 -13.15 -3.84
CA ALA A 211 11.52 -13.58 -4.98
C ALA A 211 11.56 -12.60 -6.16
N PRO A 212 12.67 -12.48 -6.91
CA PRO A 212 12.81 -11.55 -8.05
C PRO A 212 11.72 -11.72 -9.12
N ARG A 213 11.30 -12.97 -9.39
CA ARG A 213 10.19 -13.23 -10.33
C ARG A 213 8.84 -12.76 -9.80
N ALA A 214 8.64 -12.77 -8.48
CA ALA A 214 7.44 -12.22 -7.86
C ALA A 214 7.44 -10.69 -7.90
N VAL A 215 8.63 -10.06 -7.79
CA VAL A 215 8.79 -8.61 -7.94
C VAL A 215 8.29 -8.13 -9.29
N GLU A 216 8.77 -8.72 -10.40
CA GLU A 216 8.32 -8.27 -11.74
C GLU A 216 6.81 -8.48 -11.95
N LYS A 217 6.27 -9.63 -11.51
CA LYS A 217 4.82 -9.89 -11.58
C LYS A 217 3.99 -8.89 -10.77
N GLU A 218 4.46 -8.53 -9.59
CA GLU A 218 3.78 -7.56 -8.73
C GLU A 218 3.88 -6.14 -9.30
N VAL A 219 5.02 -5.77 -9.89
CA VAL A 219 5.17 -4.50 -10.62
C VAL A 219 4.17 -4.42 -11.78
N GLU A 220 4.05 -5.48 -12.58
CA GLU A 220 3.06 -5.55 -13.67
C GLU A 220 1.63 -5.43 -13.15
N ALA A 221 1.29 -6.12 -12.05
CA ALA A 221 -0.02 -6.05 -11.43
C ALA A 221 -0.35 -4.63 -10.92
N ILE A 222 0.59 -3.98 -10.23
CA ILE A 222 0.43 -2.62 -9.71
C ILE A 222 0.18 -1.63 -10.84
N LEU A 223 0.93 -1.73 -11.94
CA LEU A 223 0.74 -0.88 -13.12
C LEU A 223 -0.57 -1.19 -13.85
N GLY A 224 -1.08 -2.42 -13.74
CA GLY A 224 -2.39 -2.83 -14.25
C GLY A 224 -3.54 -2.12 -13.54
N PHE A 225 -3.52 -2.02 -12.21
CA PHE A 225 -4.57 -1.37 -11.41
C PHE A 225 -4.76 0.13 -11.68
N LEU A 226 -3.84 0.77 -12.40
CA LEU A 226 -3.95 2.18 -12.79
C LEU A 226 -4.66 2.39 -14.13
N ARG A 227 -4.88 1.33 -14.90
CA ARG A 227 -5.53 1.40 -16.21
C ARG A 227 -7.07 1.30 -16.10
N ASP A 228 -7.57 0.91 -14.93
CA ASP A 228 -8.99 0.68 -14.60
C ASP A 228 -9.54 1.72 -13.58
#